data_AF-A0A7Y6XPW1-F1
#
_entry.id   AF-A0A7Y6XPW1-F1
#
_cell.length_a   1.000
_cell.length_b   1.000
_cell.length_c   1.000
_cell.angle_alpha   90.00
_cell.angle_beta   90.00
_cell.angle_gamma   90.00
#
_symmetry.space_group_name_H-M   'P 1'
#
loop_
_entity.id
_entity.type
_entity.pdbx_description
1 polymer ?
#
loop_
_entity_poly.entity_id
_entity_poly.type
_entity_poly.pdbx_seq_one_letter_code
_entity_poly.pdbx_strand_id
1 'polypeptide(L)'
;MIDVTNEYGIILRKNRITELGITREKLLEIMEVSAPLDESKCLISFGPHFGGEASDEFVKRLQSLGLVFFDDFFVMSGDFPTWAKFHVDIESGYK
;
A
#
# COMPACT_ATOMS: atom_id res chain seq x y z
N MET A 1 -6.92 11.51 -1.71
CA MET A 1 -6.28 10.97 -2.92
C MET A 1 -4.78 10.81 -2.68
N ILE A 2 -4.17 9.74 -3.20
CA ILE A 2 -2.72 9.50 -3.23
C ILE A 2 -2.29 8.96 -4.59
N ASP A 3 -1.03 9.18 -4.96
CA ASP A 3 -0.38 8.61 -6.14
C ASP A 3 -0.05 7.13 -5.91
N VAL A 4 -0.25 6.31 -6.95
CA VAL A 4 0.10 4.88 -6.94
C VAL A 4 0.79 4.48 -8.23
N THR A 5 1.59 3.42 -8.14
CA THR A 5 2.20 2.77 -9.30
C THR A 5 1.46 1.49 -9.68
N ASN A 6 1.40 1.19 -10.96
CA ASN A 6 0.91 -0.08 -11.49
C ASN A 6 1.99 -1.17 -11.56
N GLU A 7 3.21 -0.88 -11.10
CA GLU A 7 4.30 -1.84 -10.99
C GLU A 7 4.35 -2.39 -9.55
N TYR A 8 3.34 -3.20 -9.22
CA TYR A 8 3.15 -3.82 -7.90
C TYR A 8 3.16 -2.81 -6.75
N GLY A 9 2.40 -1.72 -6.90
CA GLY A 9 2.22 -0.75 -5.82
C GLY A 9 1.38 -1.35 -4.69
N ILE A 10 1.75 -1.11 -3.43
CA ILE A 10 0.98 -1.55 -2.26
C ILE A 10 0.29 -0.34 -1.64
N ILE A 11 -1.03 -0.41 -1.47
CA ILE A 11 -1.85 0.64 -0.87
C ILE A 11 -2.38 0.15 0.46
N LEU A 12 -2.20 0.92 1.55
CA LEU A 12 -2.69 0.56 2.88
C LEU A 12 -3.61 1.65 3.47
N ARG A 13 -4.57 1.20 4.28
CA ARG A 13 -5.40 2.06 5.14
C ARG A 13 -4.69 2.36 6.46
N LYS A 14 -4.45 3.64 6.72
CA LYS A 14 -3.73 4.11 7.93
C LYS A 14 -4.48 3.86 9.24
N ASN A 15 -5.82 3.82 9.19
CA ASN A 15 -6.64 3.55 10.38
C ASN A 15 -6.26 2.20 10.99
N ARG A 16 -6.17 1.17 10.16
CA ARG A 16 -5.83 -0.18 10.63
C ARG A 16 -4.40 -0.28 11.17
N ILE A 17 -3.45 0.34 10.50
CA ILE A 17 -2.04 0.43 10.95
C ILE A 17 -1.99 1.00 12.37
N THR A 18 -2.76 2.07 12.61
CA THR A 18 -2.84 2.75 13.91
C THR A 18 -3.52 1.88 14.97
N GLU A 19 -4.62 1.19 14.62
CA GLU A 19 -5.33 0.26 15.52
C GLU A 19 -4.47 -0.92 15.95
N LEU A 20 -3.61 -1.42 15.06
CA LEU A 20 -2.66 -2.50 15.35
C LEU A 20 -1.40 -2.01 16.08
N GLY A 21 -1.29 -0.71 16.35
CA GLY A 21 -0.12 -0.13 17.03
C GLY A 21 1.17 -0.20 16.23
N ILE A 22 1.08 -0.37 14.91
CA ILE A 22 2.25 -0.43 14.03
C ILE A 22 2.80 0.99 13.85
N THR A 23 4.03 1.23 14.27
CA THR A 23 4.67 2.55 14.11
C THR A 23 5.05 2.79 12.66
N ARG A 24 5.24 4.07 12.30
CA ARG A 24 5.69 4.46 10.95
C ARG A 24 7.03 3.82 10.64
N GLU A 25 7.96 3.85 11.58
CA GLU A 25 9.31 3.30 11.43
C GLU A 25 9.23 1.79 11.18
N LYS A 26 8.36 1.09 11.91
CA LYS A 26 8.18 -0.35 11.72
C LYS A 26 7.59 -0.64 10.33
N LEU A 27 6.58 0.12 9.92
CA LEU A 27 5.98 -0.02 8.58
C LEU A 27 7.02 0.20 7.47
N LEU A 28 7.85 1.24 7.59
CA LEU A 28 8.93 1.52 6.63
C LEU A 28 9.98 0.41 6.58
N GLU A 29 10.35 -0.14 7.74
CA GLU A 29 11.27 -1.29 7.84
C GLU A 29 10.69 -2.53 7.13
N ILE A 30 9.40 -2.85 7.37
CA ILE A 30 8.72 -3.98 6.74
C ILE A 30 8.68 -3.86 5.22
N MET A 31 8.43 -2.63 4.75
CA MET A 31 8.35 -2.29 3.33
C MET A 31 9.74 -2.05 2.69
N GLU A 32 10.83 -2.18 3.46
CA GLU A 32 12.21 -2.01 3.02
C GLU A 32 12.48 -0.66 2.31
N VAL A 33 11.83 0.41 2.79
CA VAL A 33 11.96 1.77 2.21
C VAL A 33 12.25 2.82 3.27
N SER A 34 12.83 3.95 2.86
CA SER A 34 13.04 5.11 3.73
C SER A 34 11.83 6.04 3.81
N ALA A 35 10.93 6.00 2.82
CA ALA A 35 9.73 6.81 2.74
C ALA A 35 8.65 6.09 1.88
N PRO A 36 7.36 6.39 2.09
CA PRO A 36 6.31 5.94 1.18
C PRO A 36 6.43 6.62 -0.20
N LEU A 37 5.75 6.04 -1.19
CA LEU A 37 5.60 6.66 -2.51
C LEU A 37 4.76 7.94 -2.41
N ASP A 38 3.59 7.84 -1.78
CA ASP A 38 2.75 8.98 -1.43
C ASP A 38 1.89 8.66 -0.19
N GLU A 39 1.37 9.69 0.45
CA GLU A 39 0.62 9.57 1.69
C GLU A 39 -0.44 10.66 1.83
N SER A 40 -1.63 10.25 2.26
CA SER A 40 -2.71 11.16 2.66
C SER A 40 -3.08 10.96 4.13
N LYS A 41 -4.17 11.60 4.56
CA LYS A 41 -4.69 11.40 5.92
C LYS A 41 -5.08 9.93 6.19
N CYS A 42 -5.66 9.25 5.20
CA CYS A 42 -6.26 7.93 5.38
C CYS A 42 -5.51 6.79 4.68
N LEU A 43 -4.72 7.10 3.65
CA LEU A 43 -4.02 6.12 2.83
C LEU A 43 -2.52 6.38 2.79
N ILE A 44 -1.75 5.32 2.54
CA ILE A 44 -0.32 5.36 2.25
C ILE A 44 -0.03 4.38 1.11
N SER A 45 0.85 4.75 0.17
CA SER A 45 1.28 3.89 -0.93
C SER A 45 2.77 3.59 -0.87
N PHE A 46 3.14 2.41 -1.37
CA PHE A 46 4.50 1.94 -1.52
C PHE A 46 4.72 1.38 -2.92
N GLY A 47 5.99 1.36 -3.32
CA GLY A 47 6.44 0.84 -4.61
C GLY A 47 7.15 1.89 -5.45
N PRO A 48 7.56 1.53 -6.68
CA PRO A 48 7.37 0.22 -7.31
C PRO A 48 8.12 -0.91 -6.59
N HIS A 49 7.48 -2.09 -6.48
CA HIS A 49 8.12 -3.30 -5.98
C HIS A 49 8.37 -4.21 -7.20
N PHE A 50 9.60 -4.26 -7.69
CA PHE A 50 9.89 -4.94 -8.96
C PHE A 50 9.73 -6.46 -8.84
N GLY A 51 8.63 -6.98 -9.39
CA GLY A 51 8.36 -8.41 -9.54
C GLY A 51 7.29 -8.94 -8.58
N GLY A 52 6.46 -9.86 -9.07
CA GLY A 52 5.37 -10.47 -8.30
C GLY A 52 5.85 -11.14 -7.01
N GLU A 53 7.01 -11.79 -7.04
CA GLU A 53 7.61 -12.44 -5.86
C GLU A 53 7.90 -11.46 -4.72
N ALA A 54 8.42 -10.26 -5.03
CA ALA A 54 8.68 -9.23 -4.02
C ALA A 54 7.36 -8.74 -3.41
N SER A 55 6.34 -8.52 -4.25
CA SER A 55 5.02 -8.09 -3.79
C SER A 55 4.34 -9.15 -2.91
N ASP A 56 4.46 -10.43 -3.25
CA ASP A 56 3.91 -11.54 -2.47
C ASP A 56 4.57 -11.65 -1.09
N GLU A 57 5.87 -11.38 -1.02
CA GLU A 57 6.59 -11.37 0.25
C GLU A 57 6.14 -10.22 1.16
N PHE A 58 5.95 -9.01 0.62
CA PHE A 58 5.38 -7.91 1.38
C PHE A 58 3.93 -8.20 1.81
N VAL A 59 3.12 -8.83 0.96
CA VAL A 59 1.76 -9.26 1.32
C VAL A 59 1.80 -10.20 2.53
N LYS A 60 2.67 -11.21 2.53
CA LYS A 60 2.83 -12.14 3.67
C LYS A 60 3.27 -11.44 4.94
N ARG A 61 4.25 -10.52 4.83
CA ARG A 61 4.73 -9.73 5.98
C ARG A 61 3.62 -8.88 6.57
N LEU A 62 2.85 -8.18 5.74
CA LEU A 62 1.71 -7.37 6.18
C LEU A 62 0.62 -8.23 6.85
N GLN A 63 0.30 -9.38 6.26
CA GLN A 63 -0.63 -10.35 6.87
C GLN A 63 -0.14 -10.87 8.22
N SER A 64 1.17 -11.09 8.38
CA SER A 64 1.75 -11.52 9.67
C SER A 64 1.58 -10.49 10.79
N LEU A 65 1.34 -9.22 10.45
CA LEU A 65 1.05 -8.14 11.40
C LEU A 65 -0.45 -8.03 11.75
N GLY A 66 -1.29 -8.89 11.15
CA GLY A 66 -2.74 -8.87 11.33
C GLY A 66 -3.50 -7.96 10.37
N LEU A 67 -2.85 -7.46 9.30
CA LEU A 67 -3.53 -6.74 8.23
C LEU A 67 -4.22 -7.73 7.28
N VAL A 68 -5.46 -7.42 6.88
CA VAL A 68 -6.26 -8.26 6.00
C VAL A 68 -6.15 -7.76 4.56
N PHE A 69 -5.83 -8.66 3.64
CA PHE A 69 -5.77 -8.33 2.21
C PHE A 69 -7.16 -7.95 1.69
N PHE A 70 -7.22 -6.96 0.80
CA PHE A 70 -8.40 -6.21 0.33
C PHE A 70 -9.12 -5.32 1.35
N ASP A 71 -9.22 -5.74 2.61
CA ASP A 71 -9.90 -4.93 3.62
C ASP A 71 -9.00 -3.77 4.11
N ASP A 72 -7.74 -4.09 4.43
CA ASP A 72 -6.79 -3.14 5.01
C ASP A 72 -5.74 -2.66 4.01
N PHE A 73 -5.40 -3.50 3.02
CA PHE A 73 -4.43 -3.18 1.99
C PHE A 73 -4.66 -4.00 0.71
N PHE A 74 -4.15 -3.53 -0.42
CA PHE A 74 -4.16 -4.28 -1.68
C PHE A 74 -2.95 -3.96 -2.55
N VAL A 75 -2.68 -4.82 -3.54
CA VAL A 75 -1.65 -4.62 -4.56
C VAL A 75 -2.29 -4.10 -5.83
N MET A 76 -1.79 -2.97 -6.34
CA MET A 76 -2.08 -2.41 -7.66
C MET A 76 -1.01 -2.92 -8.63
N SER A 77 -1.42 -3.78 -9.57
CA SER A 77 -0.55 -4.20 -10.67
C SER A 77 -1.33 -4.33 -11.96
N GLY A 78 -0.66 -4.12 -13.10
CA GLY A 78 -1.24 -4.39 -14.41
C GLY A 78 -0.45 -3.78 -15.56
N ASP A 79 -0.73 -4.30 -16.75
CA ASP A 79 -0.14 -3.85 -18.01
C ASP A 79 -0.88 -2.59 -18.50
N PHE A 80 -0.35 -1.42 -18.12
CA PHE A 80 -0.88 -0.13 -18.56
C PHE A 80 0.15 0.62 -19.41
N PRO A 81 -0.30 1.50 -20.31
CA PRO A 81 0.60 2.36 -21.06
C PRO A 81 1.46 3.23 -20.12
N THR A 82 2.71 3.47 -20.50
CA THR A 82 3.69 4.22 -19.68
C THR A 82 3.32 5.68 -19.43
N TRP A 83 2.38 6.24 -20.17
CA TRP A 83 1.85 7.58 -19.97
C TRP A 83 0.69 7.65 -18.96
N ALA A 84 0.14 6.51 -18.56
CA ALA A 84 -0.98 6.46 -17.62
C ALA A 84 -0.50 6.79 -16.21
N LYS A 85 -1.30 7.56 -15.48
CA LYS A 85 -1.09 7.88 -14.07
C LYS A 85 -2.29 7.40 -13.27
N PHE A 86 -2.03 6.88 -12.08
CA PHE A 86 -3.03 6.28 -11.22
C PHE A 86 -3.06 7.00 -9.88
N HIS A 87 -4.28 7.22 -9.41
CA HIS A 87 -4.54 7.79 -8.10
C HIS A 87 -5.60 6.96 -7.39
N VAL A 88 -5.48 6.83 -6.07
CA VAL A 88 -6.44 6.14 -5.22
C VAL A 88 -6.97 7.10 -4.17
N ASP A 89 -8.28 7.04 -3.91
CA ASP A 89 -8.89 7.77 -2.80
C ASP A 89 -9.89 6.90 -2.04
N ILE A 90 -10.17 7.29 -0.79
CA ILE A 90 -11.30 6.72 -0.04
C ILE A 90 -12.49 7.64 -0.25
N GLU A 91 -13.50 7.15 -0.96
CA GLU A 91 -14.79 7.82 -1.01
C GLU A 91 -15.52 7.60 0.33
N SER A 92 -15.92 8.68 1.01
CA SER A 92 -16.68 8.62 2.29
C SER A 92 -18.15 8.20 2.09
N GLY A 93 -18.47 7.44 1.04
CA GLY A 93 -19.79 7.39 0.43
C GLY A 93 -20.31 6.01 0.07
N TYR A 94 -20.14 5.01 0.93
CA TYR A 94 -21.05 3.85 0.93
C TYR A 94 -21.57 3.63 2.34
N LYS A 95 -22.86 3.96 2.52
CA LYS A 95 -23.68 3.49 3.65
C LYS A 95 -24.22 2.10 3.31
#